data_AF-A0A059KLB1-F1
#
_entry.id   AF-A0A059KLB1-F1
#
_cell.length_a   1.000
_cell.length_b   1.000
_cell.length_c   1.000
_cell.angle_alpha   90.00
_cell.angle_beta   90.00
_cell.angle_gamma   90.00
#
_symmetry.space_group_name_H-M   'P 1'
#
loop_
_entity.id
_entity.type
_entity.pdbx_description
1 polymer ?
#
loop_
_entity_poly.entity_id
_entity_poly.type
_entity_poly.pdbx_seq_one_letter_code
_entity_poly.pdbx_strand_id
1 'polypeptide(L)'
;MLDIGISKLMLVAGIALVVIGPERLPKVARMAGTLLGRAQRYVADVKAEVNRSMELDELNKVRREFETAARDVGQSVSSSLDSATGQINAALSGPGSTGTDDDGAPTYEPYEWDSSPAVPTYVHPRKKWRVKRGAIPQWYKQREGVRRHVQSGAARVARFRPPRRSV
;
A
#
# COMPACT_ATOMS: atom_id res chain seq x y z
N MET A 1 8.78 -16.61 -27.95
CA MET A 1 7.34 -16.31 -28.08
C MET A 1 6.74 -16.43 -26.69
N LEU A 2 6.65 -15.31 -25.97
CA LEU A 2 5.95 -15.26 -24.68
C LEU A 2 4.48 -15.13 -25.02
N ASP A 3 3.78 -16.24 -25.09
CA ASP A 3 2.33 -16.29 -25.31
C ASP A 3 1.60 -15.83 -24.03
N ILE A 4 2.04 -14.73 -23.41
CA ILE A 4 1.46 -14.11 -22.22
C ILE A 4 0.35 -13.19 -22.72
N GLY A 5 -0.74 -13.79 -23.19
CA GLY A 5 -1.97 -13.04 -23.44
C GLY A 5 -2.59 -12.57 -22.12
N ILE A 6 -3.40 -11.52 -22.19
CA ILE A 6 -4.14 -10.96 -21.06
C ILE A 6 -4.92 -12.04 -20.29
N SER A 7 -5.47 -13.05 -20.98
CA SER A 7 -6.16 -14.18 -20.35
C SER A 7 -5.29 -14.96 -19.37
N LYS A 8 -4.01 -15.21 -19.69
CA LYS A 8 -3.11 -15.94 -18.77
C LYS A 8 -2.73 -15.07 -17.57
N LEU A 9 -2.58 -13.76 -17.78
CA LEU A 9 -2.37 -12.80 -16.68
C LEU A 9 -3.58 -12.73 -15.75
N MET A 10 -4.80 -12.67 -16.30
CA MET A 10 -6.06 -12.73 -15.55
C MET A 10 -6.17 -14.02 -14.73
N LEU A 11 -5.83 -15.18 -15.32
CA LEU A 11 -5.84 -16.46 -14.62
C LEU A 11 -4.88 -16.47 -13.43
N VAL A 12 -3.64 -16.03 -13.63
CA VAL A 12 -2.63 -15.97 -12.56
C VAL A 12 -3.05 -14.95 -11.48
N ALA A 13 -3.60 -13.81 -11.87
CA ALA A 13 -4.13 -12.82 -10.92
C ALA A 13 -5.29 -13.37 -10.09
N GLY A 14 -6.17 -14.17 -10.70
CA GLY A 14 -7.25 -14.88 -10.02
C GLY A 14 -6.73 -15.92 -9.01
N ILE A 15 -5.77 -16.75 -9.41
CA ILE A 15 -5.12 -17.72 -8.52
C ILE A 15 -4.42 -16.99 -7.35
N ALA A 16 -3.73 -15.89 -7.64
CA ALA A 16 -3.07 -15.08 -6.63
C ALA A 16 -4.08 -14.50 -5.62
N LEU A 17 -5.24 -14.02 -6.07
CA LEU A 17 -6.32 -13.55 -5.20
C LEU A 17 -6.81 -14.65 -4.25
N VAL A 18 -6.97 -15.88 -4.73
CA VAL A 18 -7.44 -17.00 -3.90
C VAL A 18 -6.37 -17.44 -2.89
N VAL A 19 -5.12 -17.57 -3.32
CA VAL A 19 -4.03 -18.11 -2.48
C VAL A 19 -3.54 -17.10 -1.45
N ILE A 20 -3.32 -15.86 -1.86
CA ILE A 20 -2.76 -14.79 -1.01
C ILE A 20 -3.88 -14.03 -0.28
N GLY A 21 -5.06 -13.95 -0.87
CA GLY A 21 -6.18 -13.15 -0.39
C GLY A 21 -6.12 -11.69 -0.89
N PRO A 22 -7.28 -11.07 -1.16
CA PRO A 22 -7.37 -9.70 -1.68
C PRO A 22 -6.78 -8.64 -0.73
N GLU A 23 -6.80 -8.89 0.57
CA GLU A 23 -6.28 -7.97 1.59
C GLU A 23 -4.74 -7.90 1.60
N ARG A 24 -4.08 -8.99 1.18
CA ARG A 24 -2.61 -9.14 1.28
C ARG A 24 -1.91 -8.92 -0.05
N LEU A 25 -2.58 -9.14 -1.17
CA LEU A 25 -2.10 -8.85 -2.52
C LEU A 25 -1.53 -7.43 -2.71
N PRO A 26 -2.20 -6.33 -2.28
CA PRO A 26 -1.66 -4.98 -2.45
C PRO A 26 -0.37 -4.76 -1.68
N LYS A 27 -0.18 -5.45 -0.55
CA LYS A 27 1.06 -5.39 0.23
C LYS A 27 2.21 -6.08 -0.50
N VAL A 28 1.96 -7.24 -1.11
CA VAL A 28 2.95 -7.99 -1.90
C VAL A 28 3.31 -7.22 -3.18
N ALA A 29 2.31 -6.69 -3.89
CA ALA A 29 2.53 -5.88 -5.09
C ALA A 29 3.40 -4.65 -4.81
N ARG A 30 3.16 -3.95 -3.69
CA ARG A 30 4.02 -2.85 -3.24
C ARG A 30 5.45 -3.31 -2.97
N MET A 31 5.62 -4.44 -2.30
CA MET A 31 6.95 -4.98 -1.99
C MET A 31 7.71 -5.38 -3.26
N ALA A 32 7.06 -6.14 -4.15
CA ALA A 32 7.61 -6.52 -5.45
C ALA A 32 7.96 -5.29 -6.29
N GLY A 33 7.06 -4.29 -6.35
CA GLY A 33 7.30 -3.03 -7.06
C GLY A 33 8.50 -2.25 -6.53
N THR A 34 8.70 -2.18 -5.21
CA THR A 34 9.89 -1.51 -4.64
C THR A 34 11.20 -2.24 -4.95
N LEU A 35 11.17 -3.57 -5.04
CA LEU A 35 12.35 -4.37 -5.40
C LEU A 35 12.67 -4.25 -6.88
N LEU A 36 11.66 -4.33 -7.75
CA LEU A 36 11.79 -4.13 -9.19
C LEU A 36 12.28 -2.72 -9.53
N GLY A 37 11.73 -1.69 -8.88
CA GLY A 37 12.16 -0.30 -9.08
C GLY A 37 13.62 -0.07 -8.66
N ARG A 38 14.09 -0.77 -7.63
CA ARG A 38 15.51 -0.76 -7.25
C ARG A 38 16.36 -1.47 -8.28
N ALA A 39 15.98 -2.67 -8.71
CA ALA A 39 16.70 -3.43 -9.73
C ALA A 39 16.85 -2.65 -11.04
N GLN A 40 15.78 -1.96 -11.47
CA GLN A 40 15.81 -1.11 -12.66
C GLN A 40 16.84 0.03 -12.55
N ARG A 41 17.00 0.63 -11.36
CA ARG A 41 18.05 1.64 -11.12
C ARG A 41 19.45 1.04 -11.25
N TYR A 42 19.71 -0.12 -10.63
CA TYR A 42 21.01 -0.79 -10.77
C TYR A 42 21.33 -1.14 -12.22
N VAL A 43 20.35 -1.60 -12.98
CA VAL A 43 20.53 -1.87 -14.41
C VAL A 43 20.81 -0.58 -15.18
N ALA A 44 20.20 0.54 -14.82
CA ALA A 44 20.49 1.83 -15.45
C ALA A 44 21.92 2.30 -15.16
N ASP A 45 22.40 2.13 -13.92
CA ASP A 45 23.76 2.50 -13.52
C ASP A 45 24.80 1.61 -14.24
N VAL A 46 24.57 0.30 -14.33
CA VAL A 46 25.43 -0.63 -15.07
C VAL A 46 25.42 -0.33 -16.56
N LYS A 47 24.25 -0.01 -17.15
CA LYS A 47 24.16 0.44 -18.55
C LYS A 47 24.98 1.71 -18.78
N ALA A 48 24.98 2.65 -17.83
CA ALA A 48 25.74 3.89 -17.95
C ALA A 48 27.26 3.66 -17.92
N GLU A 49 27.73 2.73 -17.08
CA GLU A 49 29.16 2.34 -17.01
C GLU A 49 29.61 1.54 -18.23
N VAL A 50 28.77 0.60 -18.70
CA VAL A 50 29.07 -0.26 -19.86
C VAL A 50 28.99 0.53 -21.18
N ASN A 51 28.04 1.46 -21.33
CA ASN A 51 27.96 2.36 -22.49
C ASN A 51 29.19 3.29 -22.60
N ARG A 52 29.97 3.43 -21.52
CA ARG A 52 31.20 4.22 -21.52
C ARG A 52 32.44 3.43 -21.95
N SER A 53 32.37 2.09 -21.98
CA SER A 53 33.55 1.23 -22.10
C SER A 53 33.47 0.12 -23.15
N MET A 54 32.35 -0.13 -23.84
CA MET A 54 32.21 -1.25 -24.81
C MET A 54 31.38 -0.93 -26.08
N GLU A 55 31.57 -1.78 -27.09
CA GLU A 55 31.24 -1.70 -28.53
C GLU A 55 29.76 -1.39 -28.87
N LEU A 56 29.53 -0.38 -29.71
CA LEU A 56 28.22 0.26 -29.96
C LEU A 56 27.21 -0.60 -30.75
N ASP A 57 27.65 -1.65 -31.44
CA ASP A 57 26.78 -2.41 -32.36
C ASP A 57 25.91 -3.47 -31.66
N GLU A 58 26.44 -4.15 -30.64
CA GLU A 58 25.70 -5.20 -29.93
C GLU A 58 24.67 -4.60 -28.95
N LEU A 59 24.98 -3.44 -28.35
CA LEU A 59 24.03 -2.67 -27.55
C LEU A 59 22.88 -2.10 -28.40
N ASN A 60 23.15 -1.66 -29.63
CA ASN A 60 22.11 -1.14 -30.52
C ASN A 60 21.12 -2.24 -30.93
N LYS A 61 21.60 -3.47 -31.15
CA LYS A 61 20.73 -4.62 -31.46
C LYS A 61 19.83 -4.97 -30.28
N VAL A 62 20.40 -5.12 -29.08
CA VAL A 62 19.63 -5.40 -27.85
C VAL A 62 18.66 -4.27 -27.53
N ARG A 63 19.06 -3.01 -27.73
CA ARG A 63 18.18 -1.85 -27.56
C ARG A 63 16.99 -1.89 -28.52
N ARG A 64 17.22 -2.16 -29.81
CA ARG A 64 16.14 -2.26 -30.81
C ARG A 64 15.18 -3.41 -30.49
N GLU A 65 15.69 -4.56 -30.07
CA GLU A 65 14.87 -5.69 -29.63
C GLU A 65 14.04 -5.34 -28.40
N PHE A 66 14.67 -4.70 -27.40
CA PHE A 66 13.98 -4.28 -26.18
C PHE A 66 12.94 -3.19 -26.43
N GLU A 67 13.22 -2.24 -27.32
CA GLU A 67 12.29 -1.16 -27.69
C GLU A 67 11.11 -1.69 -28.50
N THR A 68 11.34 -2.67 -29.38
CA THR A 68 10.26 -3.36 -30.09
C THR A 68 9.38 -4.15 -29.12
N ALA A 69 9.99 -4.93 -28.22
CA ALA A 69 9.26 -5.67 -27.20
C ALA A 69 8.49 -4.76 -26.24
N ALA A 70 9.06 -3.63 -25.85
CA ALA A 70 8.40 -2.65 -24.99
C ALA A 70 7.21 -1.98 -25.68
N ARG A 71 7.31 -1.64 -26.97
CA ARG A 71 6.18 -1.11 -27.76
C ARG A 71 5.05 -2.11 -27.89
N ASP A 72 5.37 -3.38 -28.16
CA ASP A 72 4.38 -4.45 -28.33
C ASP A 72 3.62 -4.72 -27.01
N VAL A 73 4.34 -4.74 -25.88
CA VAL A 73 3.72 -4.80 -24.54
C VAL A 73 2.88 -3.55 -24.26
N GLY A 74 3.37 -2.36 -24.60
CA GLY A 74 2.63 -1.11 -24.40
C GLY A 74 1.29 -1.09 -25.15
N GLN A 75 1.30 -1.48 -26.43
CA GLN A 75 0.13 -1.47 -27.29
C GLN A 75 -0.88 -2.56 -26.90
N SER A 76 -0.41 -3.76 -26.57
CA SER A 76 -1.28 -4.83 -26.06
C SER A 76 -1.92 -4.48 -24.72
N VAL A 77 -1.19 -3.83 -23.80
CA VAL A 77 -1.73 -3.37 -22.52
C VAL A 77 -2.74 -2.24 -22.71
N SER A 78 -2.47 -1.24 -23.54
CA SER A 78 -3.42 -0.14 -23.78
C SER A 78 -4.73 -0.64 -24.36
N SER A 79 -4.70 -1.45 -25.42
CA SER A 79 -5.91 -2.01 -26.04
C SER A 79 -6.71 -2.89 -25.06
N SER A 80 -6.04 -3.52 -24.10
CA SER A 80 -6.68 -4.33 -23.07
C SER A 80 -7.30 -3.51 -21.95
N LEU A 81 -6.67 -2.40 -21.58
CA LEU A 81 -7.20 -1.46 -20.60
C LEU A 81 -8.43 -0.74 -21.15
N ASP A 82 -8.42 -0.36 -22.43
CA ASP A 82 -9.57 0.27 -23.09
C ASP A 82 -10.77 -0.68 -23.13
N SER A 83 -10.54 -1.94 -23.50
CA SER A 83 -11.58 -2.97 -23.53
C SER A 83 -12.06 -3.39 -22.14
N ALA A 84 -11.20 -3.42 -21.12
CA ALA A 84 -11.60 -3.65 -19.74
C ALA A 84 -12.44 -2.50 -19.17
N THR A 85 -12.05 -1.25 -19.46
CA THR A 85 -12.78 -0.05 -19.03
C THR A 85 -14.18 -0.01 -19.63
N GLY A 86 -14.33 -0.36 -20.91
CA GLY A 86 -15.63 -0.48 -21.57
C GLY A 86 -16.55 -1.53 -20.94
N GLN A 87 -16.01 -2.70 -20.60
CA GLN A 87 -16.77 -3.79 -19.96
C GLN A 87 -17.20 -3.44 -18.54
N ILE A 88 -16.34 -2.78 -17.76
CA ILE A 88 -16.67 -2.32 -16.39
C ILE A 88 -17.77 -1.26 -16.43
N ASN A 89 -17.70 -0.32 -17.37
CA ASN A 89 -18.69 0.75 -17.51
C ASN A 89 -20.06 0.20 -17.97
N ALA A 90 -20.06 -0.77 -18.88
CA ALA A 90 -21.26 -1.47 -19.32
C ALA A 90 -21.90 -2.31 -18.19
N ALA A 91 -21.09 -3.00 -17.37
CA ALA A 91 -21.57 -3.79 -16.24
C ALA A 91 -22.14 -2.92 -15.10
N LEU A 92 -21.58 -1.72 -14.88
CA LEU A 92 -22.06 -0.77 -13.88
C LEU A 92 -23.37 -0.06 -14.30
N SER A 93 -23.70 -0.08 -15.59
CA SER A 93 -24.87 0.59 -16.17
C SER A 93 -26.09 -0.35 -16.42
N GLY A 94 -26.04 -1.63 -15.98
CA GLY A 94 -27.11 -2.62 -16.12
C GLY A 94 -28.03 -2.76 -14.88
N PRO A 95 -29.29 -3.23 -15.03
CA PRO A 95 -30.46 -2.66 -14.36
C PRO A 95 -30.67 -3.17 -12.93
N GLY A 96 -30.71 -2.24 -11.99
CA GLY A 96 -31.03 -2.47 -10.59
C GLY A 96 -31.87 -1.33 -10.01
N SER A 97 -33.11 -1.19 -10.48
CA SER A 97 -34.14 -0.41 -9.78
C SER A 97 -35.52 -0.98 -10.09
N THR A 98 -35.94 -1.98 -9.31
CA THR A 98 -37.34 -2.42 -9.22
C THR A 98 -37.72 -2.52 -7.75
N GLY A 99 -38.83 -1.86 -7.40
CA GLY A 99 -39.43 -1.75 -6.07
C GLY A 99 -40.40 -0.57 -6.08
N THR A 100 -41.48 -0.66 -6.88
CA THR A 100 -42.86 -1.00 -6.48
C THR A 100 -43.66 0.23 -6.01
N ASP A 101 -44.80 0.38 -6.68
CA ASP A 101 -45.83 1.42 -6.64
C ASP A 101 -46.35 1.79 -5.23
N ASP A 102 -46.64 3.08 -5.00
CA ASP A 102 -47.80 3.52 -4.19
C ASP A 102 -48.14 5.00 -4.50
N ASP A 103 -49.39 5.23 -4.86
CA ASP A 103 -50.03 6.53 -5.07
C ASP A 103 -50.19 7.27 -3.73
N GLY A 104 -49.50 8.40 -3.57
CA GLY A 104 -49.71 9.28 -2.45
C GLY A 104 -48.86 10.53 -2.56
N ALA A 105 -49.46 11.64 -3.01
CA ALA A 105 -48.78 12.93 -3.10
C ALA A 105 -48.16 13.32 -1.74
N PRO A 106 -46.82 13.43 -1.62
CA PRO A 106 -46.21 14.03 -0.45
C PRO A 106 -46.02 15.52 -0.75
N THR A 107 -46.61 16.35 0.10
CA THR A 107 -46.32 17.77 0.23
C THR A 107 -44.83 18.04 0.11
N TYR A 108 -44.46 18.95 -0.78
CA TYR A 108 -43.08 19.39 -0.97
C TYR A 108 -42.66 20.22 0.25
N GLU A 109 -42.08 19.57 1.26
CA GLU A 109 -41.25 20.27 2.25
C GLU A 109 -39.86 20.43 1.64
N PRO A 110 -39.33 21.67 1.51
CA PRO A 110 -37.97 21.88 1.05
C PRO A 110 -37.00 21.22 2.02
N TYR A 111 -36.25 20.24 1.54
CA TYR A 111 -35.12 19.69 2.28
C TYR A 111 -34.01 20.74 2.30
N GLU A 112 -33.94 21.52 3.37
CA GLU A 112 -32.72 22.23 3.71
C GLU A 112 -31.63 21.18 3.92
N TRP A 113 -30.65 21.15 3.02
CA TRP A 113 -29.47 20.32 3.17
C TRP A 113 -28.55 20.92 4.25
N ASP A 114 -28.98 20.89 5.52
CA ASP A 114 -28.07 21.06 6.66
C ASP A 114 -27.33 19.74 6.90
N SER A 115 -26.45 19.42 5.97
CA SER A 115 -25.48 18.34 6.12
C SER A 115 -24.30 18.65 5.21
N SER A 116 -23.62 19.75 5.51
CA SER A 116 -22.21 19.89 5.13
C SER A 116 -21.44 18.78 5.84
N PRO A 117 -20.89 17.77 5.14
CA PRO A 117 -20.09 16.76 5.81
C PRO A 117 -18.89 17.46 6.45
N ALA A 118 -18.84 17.45 7.78
CA ALA A 118 -17.76 18.11 8.53
C ALA A 118 -16.42 17.58 8.04
N VAL A 119 -15.63 18.46 7.40
CA VAL A 119 -14.32 18.11 6.88
C VAL A 119 -13.46 17.54 8.03
N PRO A 120 -12.83 16.37 7.84
CA PRO A 120 -12.04 15.77 8.90
C PRO A 120 -10.88 16.71 9.27
N THR A 121 -10.93 17.27 10.47
CA THR A 121 -9.88 18.17 10.96
C THR A 121 -8.68 17.35 11.41
N TYR A 122 -7.50 17.71 10.92
CA TYR A 122 -6.25 17.06 11.28
C TYR A 122 -5.93 17.24 12.77
N VAL A 123 -5.87 16.13 13.51
CA VAL A 123 -5.38 16.12 14.89
C VAL A 123 -3.91 15.71 14.88
N HIS A 124 -3.04 16.65 15.29
CA HIS A 124 -1.61 16.39 15.41
C HIS A 124 -1.35 15.25 16.42
N PRO A 125 -0.70 14.15 15.99
CA PRO A 125 -0.29 13.12 16.93
C PRO A 125 0.77 13.74 17.83
N ARG A 126 0.48 13.87 19.12
CA ARG A 126 1.40 14.42 20.15
C ARG A 126 2.56 13.45 20.43
N LYS A 127 3.20 12.94 19.38
CA LYS A 127 4.30 11.99 19.41
C LYS A 127 5.58 12.75 19.74
N LYS A 128 6.03 12.62 20.99
CA LYS A 128 7.32 13.14 21.46
C LYS A 128 8.49 12.33 20.88
N TRP A 129 8.69 12.40 19.56
CA TRP A 129 9.72 11.65 18.82
C TRP A 129 11.13 11.91 19.36
N ARG A 130 11.37 13.09 19.94
CA ARG A 130 12.62 13.43 20.65
C ARG A 130 12.87 12.56 21.88
N VAL A 131 11.83 12.22 22.65
CA VAL A 131 11.94 11.33 23.82
C VAL A 131 12.25 9.89 23.39
N LYS A 132 11.86 9.50 22.17
CA LYS A 132 12.14 8.17 21.61
C LYS A 132 13.53 8.03 20.98
N ARG A 133 14.24 9.13 20.66
CA ARG A 133 15.59 9.06 20.08
C ARG A 133 16.70 8.73 21.09
N GLY A 134 16.53 9.10 22.36
CA GLY A 134 17.49 8.79 23.42
C GLY A 134 17.23 7.46 24.15
N ALA A 135 16.16 6.75 23.79
CA ALA A 135 15.78 5.52 24.49
C ALA A 135 16.54 4.32 23.92
N ILE A 136 17.52 3.83 24.68
CA ILE A 136 18.19 2.55 24.38
C ILE A 136 17.12 1.45 24.24
N PRO A 137 17.13 0.66 23.14
CA PRO A 137 16.14 -0.39 22.90
C PRO A 137 16.04 -1.39 24.06
N GLN A 138 14.83 -1.92 24.29
CA GLN A 138 14.58 -2.86 25.38
C GLN A 138 15.35 -4.18 25.23
N TRP A 139 15.56 -4.63 23.99
CA TRP A 139 16.36 -5.84 23.70
C TRP A 139 17.83 -5.66 24.10
N TYR A 140 18.38 -4.44 23.95
CA TYR A 140 19.77 -4.15 24.29
C TYR A 140 19.96 -4.15 25.81
N LYS A 141 19.02 -3.54 26.55
CA LYS A 141 19.03 -3.56 28.04
C LYS A 141 18.92 -4.97 28.63
N GLN A 142 18.24 -5.89 27.95
CA GLN A 142 18.12 -7.29 28.38
C GLN A 142 19.43 -8.07 28.22
N ARG A 143 20.20 -7.78 27.16
CA ARG A 143 21.48 -8.46 26.89
C ARG A 143 22.60 -7.97 27.81
N GLU A 144 22.65 -6.66 28.04
CA GLU A 144 23.70 -6.00 28.86
C GLU A 144 23.41 -6.03 30.38
N GLY A 145 22.35 -6.73 30.83
CA GLY A 145 22.00 -6.80 32.25
C GLY A 145 21.62 -5.47 32.90
N VAL A 146 21.33 -4.43 32.10
CA VAL A 146 21.04 -3.08 32.61
C VAL A 146 19.71 -3.07 33.35
N ARG A 147 19.73 -2.69 34.63
CA ARG A 147 18.53 -2.64 35.49
C ARG A 147 17.49 -1.70 34.89
N ARG A 148 16.31 -2.25 34.60
CA ARG A 148 15.21 -1.54 33.91
C ARG A 148 14.35 -0.67 34.84
N HIS A 149 14.42 -0.93 36.14
CA HIS A 149 13.62 -0.23 37.14
C HIS A 149 14.55 0.33 38.23
N VAL A 150 14.49 1.64 38.44
CA VAL A 150 15.07 2.29 39.61
C VAL A 150 13.95 2.38 40.63
N GLN A 151 14.11 1.77 41.80
CA GLN A 151 13.16 1.97 42.90
C GLN A 151 13.25 3.42 43.35
N SER A 152 12.16 4.18 43.17
CA SER A 152 12.04 5.54 43.69
C SER A 152 12.25 5.54 45.20
N GLY A 153 12.74 6.65 45.76
CA GLY A 153 12.94 6.76 47.22
C GLY A 153 11.66 6.42 48.00
N ALA A 154 10.50 6.82 47.48
CA ALA A 154 9.19 6.49 48.06
C ALA A 154 8.91 4.97 48.07
N ALA A 155 9.26 4.23 47.01
CA ALA A 155 9.08 2.79 46.94
C ALA A 155 9.98 2.01 47.91
N ARG A 156 11.19 2.54 48.21
CA ARG A 156 12.06 1.97 49.24
C ARG A 156 11.46 2.13 50.64
N VAL A 157 10.93 3.31 50.93
CA VAL A 157 10.35 3.63 52.24
C VAL A 157 8.99 2.95 52.46
N ALA A 158 8.24 2.66 51.40
CA ALA A 158 6.94 1.97 51.50
C ALA A 158 7.01 0.60 52.21
N ARG A 159 8.16 -0.10 52.16
CA ARG A 159 8.36 -1.38 52.86
C ARG A 159 8.45 -1.24 54.39
N PHE A 160 8.80 -0.04 54.85
CA PHE A 160 9.01 0.26 56.27
C PHE A 160 7.88 1.11 56.86
N ARG A 161 6.81 1.37 56.10
CA ARG A 161 5.64 2.10 56.59
C ARG A 161 4.58 1.12 57.09
N PRO A 162 3.99 1.35 58.27
CA PRO A 162 2.89 0.55 58.76
C PRO A 162 1.69 0.65 57.81
N PRO A 163 0.91 -0.44 57.63
CA PRO A 163 -0.27 -0.43 56.78
C PRO A 163 -1.29 0.60 57.30
N ARG A 164 -1.84 1.42 56.40
CA ARG A 164 -2.90 2.36 56.76
C ARG A 164 -4.16 1.54 57.07
N ARG A 165 -4.62 1.60 58.32
CA ARG A 165 -5.89 1.01 58.75
C ARG A 165 -7.02 1.77 58.06
N SER A 166 -7.79 1.10 57.22
CA SER A 166 -9.01 1.65 56.64
C SER A 166 -10.04 1.87 57.75
N VAL A 167 -10.55 3.09 57.86
CA VAL A 167 -11.72 3.44 58.69
C VAL A 167 -12.96 3.32 57.83
#